data_AF-A0A9Q0QM84-F1
#
_entry.id   AF-A0A9Q0QM84-F1
#
_cell.length_a   1.000
_cell.length_b   1.000
_cell.length_c   1.000
_cell.angle_alpha   90.00
_cell.angle_beta   90.00
_cell.angle_gamma   90.00
#
_symmetry.space_group_name_H-M   'P 1'
#
loop_
_entity.id
_entity.type
_entity.pdbx_description
1 polymer ?
#
loop_
_entity_poly.entity_id
_entity_poly.type
_entity_poly.pdbx_seq_one_letter_code
_entity_poly.pdbx_strand_id
1 'polypeptide(L)'
;MVLEGVYDGSHVAVKRLVQTHHVLALKEIQKLIASDQHPNIVRWYGVEYDQDFVYLAFERCTCSLNDFIYVNPKSLQTQIPSKDIASNHLP
;
A
#
# COMPACT_ATOMS: atom_id res chain seq x y z
N MET A 1 -8.65 10.39 4.14
CA MET A 1 -7.98 10.77 2.87
C MET A 1 -6.48 10.54 3.04
N VAL A 2 -5.75 10.18 1.97
CA VAL A 2 -4.27 10.08 2.02
C VAL A 2 -3.70 11.32 1.33
N LEU A 3 -2.69 11.93 1.95
CA LEU A 3 -2.03 13.15 1.51
C LEU A 3 -0.51 12.94 1.49
N GLU A 4 0.21 13.77 0.74
CA GLU A 4 1.67 13.84 0.86
C GLU A 4 2.06 14.68 2.08
N GLY A 5 3.13 14.29 2.77
CA GLY A 5 3.64 15.04 3.91
C GLY A 5 5.12 14.83 4.18
N VAL A 6 5.58 15.48 5.25
CA VAL A 6 6.94 15.34 5.80
C VAL A 6 6.81 15.07 7.30
N TYR A 7 7.49 14.05 7.79
CA TYR A 7 7.53 13.69 9.21
C TYR A 7 8.98 13.36 9.59
N ASP A 8 9.50 14.01 10.63
CA ASP A 8 10.90 13.87 11.08
C ASP A 8 11.92 14.00 9.92
N GLY A 9 11.71 14.99 9.05
CA GLY A 9 12.57 15.24 7.87
C GLY A 9 12.40 14.25 6.71
N SER A 10 11.58 13.21 6.85
CA SER A 10 11.35 12.18 5.82
C SER A 10 10.03 12.42 5.06
N HIS A 11 10.01 12.14 3.76
CA HIS A 11 8.78 12.17 2.97
C HIS A 11 7.88 10.99 3.33
N VAL A 12 6.61 11.27 3.61
CA VAL A 12 5.64 10.28 4.10
C VAL A 12 4.30 10.38 3.38
N ALA A 13 3.52 9.29 3.44
CA ALA A 13 2.09 9.32 3.16
C ALA A 13 1.33 9.57 4.47
N VAL A 14 0.46 10.58 4.49
CA VAL A 14 -0.33 10.96 5.67
C VAL A 14 -1.78 10.54 5.49
N LYS A 15 -2.24 9.58 6.29
CA LYS A 15 -3.65 9.19 6.34
C LYS A 15 -4.38 10.03 7.38
N ARG A 16 -5.28 10.90 6.91
CA ARG A 16 -6.17 11.71 7.75
C ARG A 16 -7.50 11.00 8.01
N LEU A 17 -7.82 10.82 9.29
CA LEU A 17 -9.04 10.20 9.80
C LEU A 17 -9.78 11.23 10.67
N VAL A 18 -11.12 11.29 10.60
CA VAL A 18 -11.90 12.19 11.48
C VAL A 18 -11.89 11.62 12.90
N GLN A 19 -11.74 12.49 13.91
CA GLN A 19 -11.61 12.09 15.31
C GLN A 19 -12.86 11.36 15.84
N THR A 20 -14.06 11.63 15.31
CA THR A 20 -15.27 10.83 15.64
C THR A 20 -15.15 9.35 15.27
N HIS A 21 -14.22 9.00 14.38
CA HIS A 21 -13.83 7.63 14.06
C HIS A 21 -12.64 7.13 14.90
N HIS A 22 -12.42 7.67 16.11
CA HIS A 22 -11.30 7.31 16.98
C HIS A 22 -11.13 5.80 17.17
N VAL A 23 -12.24 5.05 17.26
CA VAL A 23 -12.24 3.58 17.38
C VAL A 23 -11.65 2.91 16.13
N LEU A 24 -11.89 3.45 14.93
CA LEU A 24 -11.29 2.94 13.70
C LEU A 24 -9.79 3.27 13.63
N ALA A 25 -9.41 4.49 14.01
CA ALA A 25 -8.00 4.90 14.08
C ALA A 25 -7.20 4.00 15.05
N LEU A 26 -7.73 3.75 16.25
CA LEU A 26 -7.12 2.87 17.25
C LEU A 26 -6.97 1.43 16.74
N LYS A 27 -8.00 0.87 16.09
CA LYS A 27 -7.92 -0.47 15.49
C LYS A 27 -6.87 -0.54 14.39
N GLU A 28 -6.75 0.50 13.59
CA GLU A 28 -5.74 0.57 12.53
C GLU A 28 -4.34 0.62 13.13
N ILE A 29 -4.11 1.49 14.12
CA ILE A 29 -2.85 1.60 14.86
C ILE A 29 -2.47 0.27 15.52
N GLN A 30 -3.40 -0.38 16.22
CA GLN A 30 -3.14 -1.67 16.88
C GLN A 30 -2.72 -2.77 15.89
N LYS A 31 -3.37 -2.83 14.72
CA LYS A 31 -3.02 -3.78 13.67
C LYS A 31 -1.63 -3.50 13.11
N LEU A 32 -1.30 -2.23 12.90
CA LEU A 32 0.01 -1.80 12.41
C LEU A 32 1.09 -2.16 13.43
N ILE A 33 0.91 -1.82 14.72
CA ILE A 33 1.86 -2.15 15.79
C ILE A 33 2.10 -3.66 15.90
N ALA A 34 1.03 -4.48 15.84
CA ALA A 34 1.16 -5.93 15.88
C ALA A 34 1.94 -6.52 14.69
N SER A 35 2.10 -5.73 13.62
CA SER A 35 2.61 -6.13 12.32
C SER A 35 3.92 -5.42 11.92
N ASP A 36 4.40 -4.47 12.73
CA ASP A 36 5.35 -3.40 12.38
C ASP A 36 6.78 -3.87 12.03
N GLN A 37 7.00 -5.18 11.97
CA GLN A 37 8.31 -5.78 11.66
C GLN A 37 8.26 -6.76 10.47
N HIS A 38 7.15 -6.81 9.71
CA HIS A 38 7.08 -7.66 8.52
C HIS A 38 7.44 -6.88 7.24
N PRO A 39 8.36 -7.38 6.38
CA PRO A 39 8.83 -6.64 5.20
C PRO A 39 7.75 -6.33 4.15
N ASN A 40 6.62 -7.04 4.17
CA ASN A 40 5.49 -6.82 3.26
C ASN A 40 4.38 -5.93 3.85
N ILE A 41 4.63 -5.26 4.97
CA ILE A 41 3.66 -4.38 5.64
C ILE A 41 4.25 -2.98 5.64
N VAL A 42 3.45 -2.00 5.20
CA VAL A 42 3.85 -0.60 5.08
C VAL A 42 4.29 -0.10 6.45
N ARG A 43 5.49 0.46 6.51
CA ARG A 43 6.06 0.95 7.77
C ARG A 43 5.28 2.15 8.29
N TRP A 44 4.97 2.12 9.58
CA TRP A 44 4.39 3.24 10.29
C TRP A 44 5.51 4.07 10.95
N TYR A 45 5.37 5.40 10.92
CA TYR A 45 6.36 6.31 11.49
C TYR A 45 5.86 7.07 12.73
N GLY A 46 4.57 7.40 12.77
CA GLY A 46 4.05 8.20 13.88
C GLY A 46 2.59 8.59 13.73
N VAL A 47 2.07 9.24 14.77
CA VAL A 47 0.70 9.74 14.80
C VAL A 47 0.66 11.13 15.44
N GLU A 48 -0.12 12.02 14.83
CA GLU A 48 -0.39 13.37 15.33
C GLU A 48 -1.91 13.60 15.40
N TYR A 49 -2.32 14.58 16.21
CA TYR A 49 -3.73 14.87 16.48
C TYR A 49 -3.99 16.37 16.42
N ASP A 50 -5.16 16.75 15.91
CA ASP A 50 -5.74 18.07 16.15
C ASP A 50 -7.16 17.93 16.72
N GLN A 51 -7.92 19.03 16.72
CA GLN A 51 -9.27 19.07 17.27
C GLN A 51 -10.28 18.20 16.52
N ASP A 52 -10.04 17.90 15.24
CA ASP A 52 -11.01 17.26 14.36
C ASP A 52 -10.49 15.96 13.74
N PHE A 53 -9.18 15.71 13.76
CA PHE A 53 -8.52 14.66 12.99
C PHE A 53 -7.38 13.94 13.72
N VAL A 54 -7.17 12.70 13.28
CA VAL A 54 -5.98 11.87 13.53
C VAL A 54 -5.18 11.77 12.25
N TYR A 55 -3.88 11.98 12.34
CA TYR A 55 -2.94 11.93 11.22
C TYR A 55 -1.95 10.80 11.44
N LEU A 56 -2.00 9.79 10.58
CA LEU A 56 -1.06 8.66 10.61
C LEU A 56 -0.01 8.86 9.53
N ALA A 57 1.27 8.85 9.91
CA ALA A 57 2.41 8.94 8.99
C ALA A 57 2.93 7.55 8.63
N PHE A 58 3.08 7.30 7.33
CA PHE A 58 3.53 6.03 6.75
C PHE A 58 4.64 6.20 5.74
N GLU A 59 5.32 5.10 5.44
CA GLU A 59 6.20 4.98 4.28
C GLU A 59 5.51 5.51 3.00
N ARG A 60 6.25 6.34 2.27
CA ARG A 60 5.81 6.85 0.97
C ARG A 60 6.14 5.83 -0.12
N CYS A 61 5.11 5.12 -0.59
CA CYS A 61 5.22 4.23 -1.73
C CYS A 61 5.18 4.97 -3.08
N THR A 62 5.71 4.37 -4.13
CA THR A 62 5.69 4.93 -5.50
C THR A 62 4.27 5.05 -6.06
N CYS A 63 3.43 4.03 -5.88
CA CYS A 63 2.05 4.01 -6.35
C CYS A 63 1.26 2.85 -5.70
N SER A 64 -0.05 2.80 -5.92
CA SER A 64 -0.85 1.64 -5.55
C SER A 64 -0.67 0.49 -6.55
N LEU A 65 -0.98 -0.75 -6.13
CA LEU A 65 -0.97 -1.90 -7.04
C LEU A 65 -1.90 -1.70 -8.25
N ASN A 66 -3.06 -1.07 -8.01
CA ASN A 66 -4.02 -0.74 -9.05
C ASN A 66 -3.35 0.16 -10.11
N ASP A 67 -2.72 1.24 -9.68
CA ASP A 67 -2.03 2.16 -10.58
C ASP A 67 -0.90 1.47 -11.33
N PHE A 68 -0.12 0.63 -10.66
CA PHE A 68 0.96 -0.13 -11.30
C PHE A 68 0.46 -1.02 -12.44
N ILE A 69 -0.66 -1.73 -12.23
CA ILE A 69 -1.28 -2.59 -13.24
C ILE A 69 -1.76 -1.78 -14.44
N TYR A 70 -2.40 -0.63 -14.21
CA TYR A 70 -2.96 0.20 -15.29
C TYR A 70 -1.92 1.06 -16.00
N VAL A 71 -0.83 1.45 -15.34
CA VAL A 71 0.28 2.22 -15.94
C VAL A 71 1.19 1.31 -16.78
N ASN A 72 1.27 0.02 -16.46
CA ASN A 72 2.09 -0.94 -17.21
C ASN A 72 1.30 -2.17 -17.71
N PRO A 73 0.35 -2.00 -18.65
CA PRO A 73 -0.40 -3.13 -19.21
C PRO A 73 0.48 -4.08 -20.05
N LYS A 74 1.69 -3.65 -20.45
CA LYS A 74 2.60 -4.42 -21.31
C LYS A 74 3.49 -5.41 -20.55
N SER A 75 3.77 -5.20 -19.26
CA SER A 75 4.62 -6.13 -18.49
C SER A 75 3.90 -7.38 -18.00
N LEU A 76 2.57 -7.40 -18.02
CA LEU A 76 1.77 -8.55 -17.56
C LEU A 76 1.49 -9.60 -18.66
N GLN A 77 1.85 -9.32 -19.91
CA GLN A 77 1.61 -10.23 -21.04
C GLN A 77 2.72 -11.28 -21.26
N THR A 78 3.78 -11.30 -20.45
CA THR A 78 4.91 -12.20 -20.68
C THR A 78 5.20 -13.04 -19.45
N GLN A 79 4.34 -14.00 -19.11
CA GLN A 79 4.69 -15.25 -18.42
C GLN A 79 3.48 -16.23 -18.47
N ILE A 80 3.02 -16.62 -19.67
CA ILE A 80 2.41 -17.94 -19.84
C ILE A 80 3.47 -18.79 -20.54
N PRO A 81 4.11 -19.75 -19.86
CA PRO A 81 4.97 -20.71 -20.54
C PRO A 81 4.11 -21.49 -21.52
N SER A 82 4.34 -21.30 -22.82
CA SER A 82 3.81 -22.16 -23.87
C SER A 82 4.40 -23.56 -23.68
N LYS A 83 3.75 -24.40 -22.86
CA LYS A 83 4.00 -25.84 -22.87
C LYS A 83 3.36 -26.43 -24.12
N ASP A 84 4.22 -26.68 -25.11
CA ASP A 84 4.21 -27.82 -26.03
C ASP A 84 2.85 -28.27 -26.57
N ILE A 85 2.43 -27.72 -27.70
CA ILE A 85 1.63 -28.49 -28.67
C ILE A 85 2.63 -29.17 -29.60
N ALA A 86 3.22 -30.26 -29.12
CA ALA A 86 3.96 -31.17 -29.96
C ALA A 86 2.97 -31.88 -30.90
N SER A 87 3.26 -31.75 -32.18
CA SER A 87 2.77 -32.45 -33.35
C SER A 87 2.21 -33.85 -33.09
N ASN A 88 1.06 -34.16 -33.72
CA ASN A 88 0.92 -35.40 -34.46
C ASN A 88 0.07 -35.16 -35.70
N HIS A 89 0.77 -35.11 -36.82
CA HIS A 89 0.27 -35.12 -38.19
C HIS A 89 -0.27 -36.53 -38.48
N LEU A 90 -1.53 -36.63 -38.91
CA LEU A 90 -2.11 -37.85 -39.46
C LEU A 90 -1.70 -37.98 -40.94
N PRO A 91 -1.53 -39.20 -41.46
CA PRO A 91 -2.28 -39.56 -42.67
C PRO A 91 -3.36 -40.59 -42.37
#